data_AF-C3Z2N6-F1
#
_entry.id   AF-C3Z2N6-F1
#
_cell.length_a   1.000
_cell.length_b   1.000
_cell.length_c   1.000
_cell.angle_alpha   90.00
_cell.angle_beta   90.00
_cell.angle_gamma   90.00
#
_symmetry.space_group_name_H-M   'P 1'
#
loop_
_entity.id
_entity.type
_entity.pdbx_description
1 polymer ?
#
loop_
_entity_poly.entity_id
_entity_poly.type
_entity_poly.pdbx_seq_one_letter_code
_entity_poly.pdbx_strand_id
1 'polypeptide(L)'
;DTYIMKLFDRSVDLAQFEESTPLYPICRAWMQNQPHRRVKVEPDSSPQPLPAEPTPGTSSEPKEYFSLPAPAPGQEETTTDGEVQDRRVPSPVPQPDEELNIHADQDQAPIQETLLSNHLQRWKKVRQKWKETSGLNQGRYAESMTILKNMYDRTVR
;
A
#
# COMPACT_ATOMS: atom_id res chain seq x y z
N ASP A 1 -24.88 32.72 8.51
CA ASP A 1 -24.68 32.14 9.85
C ASP A 1 -23.25 31.65 10.01
N THR A 2 -22.60 31.95 11.13
CA THR A 2 -21.23 31.51 11.45
C THR A 2 -21.29 30.32 12.39
N TYR A 3 -20.65 29.21 12.04
CA TYR A 3 -20.62 27.99 12.87
C TYR A 3 -19.17 27.62 13.18
N ILE A 4 -18.68 28.02 14.36
CA ILE A 4 -17.27 27.90 14.74
C ILE A 4 -17.13 26.79 15.79
N MET A 5 -16.30 25.78 15.48
CA MET A 5 -15.90 24.76 16.43
C MET A 5 -14.54 25.13 17.03
N LYS A 6 -14.44 25.14 18.36
CA LYS A 6 -13.20 25.41 19.11
C LYS A 6 -12.80 24.18 19.92
N LEU A 7 -11.56 23.72 19.74
CA LEU A 7 -10.96 22.63 20.51
C LEU A 7 -9.55 23.04 20.94
N PHE A 8 -9.35 23.17 22.27
CA PHE A 8 -8.15 23.79 22.86
C PHE A 8 -7.90 25.21 22.30
N ASP A 9 -6.65 25.50 21.93
CA ASP A 9 -6.19 26.79 21.39
C ASP A 9 -6.42 26.93 19.87
N ARG A 10 -7.23 26.05 19.27
CA ARG A 10 -7.50 26.05 17.83
C ARG A 10 -8.99 26.14 17.53
N SER A 11 -9.33 26.88 16.47
CA SER A 11 -10.69 27.04 15.99
C SER A 11 -10.78 26.80 14.49
N VAL A 12 -11.88 26.19 14.05
CA VAL A 12 -12.22 26.00 12.64
C VAL A 12 -13.65 26.51 12.42
N ASP A 13 -13.85 27.31 11.38
CA ASP A 13 -15.18 27.77 10.96
C ASP A 13 -15.77 26.78 9.97
N LEU A 14 -16.75 26.03 10.45
CA LEU A 14 -17.41 24.96 9.72
C LEU A 14 -18.41 25.49 8.69
N ALA A 15 -18.85 26.75 8.79
CA ALA A 15 -19.73 27.38 7.80
C ALA A 15 -19.07 27.56 6.42
N GLN A 16 -17.76 27.31 6.32
CA GLN A 16 -17.01 27.34 5.07
C GLN A 16 -17.08 26.02 4.28
N PHE A 17 -17.67 24.97 4.85
CA PHE A 17 -17.75 23.65 4.25
C PHE A 17 -19.21 23.27 3.98
N GLU A 18 -19.45 22.62 2.84
CA GLU A 18 -20.74 21.99 2.54
C GLU A 18 -20.88 20.68 3.33
N GLU A 19 -22.11 20.22 3.59
CA GLU A 19 -22.38 18.95 4.29
C GLU A 19 -21.79 17.73 3.56
N SER A 20 -21.58 17.83 2.25
CA SER A 20 -20.93 16.83 1.40
C SER A 20 -19.41 16.82 1.51
N THR A 21 -18.80 17.78 2.23
CA THR A 21 -17.36 17.91 2.33
C THR A 21 -16.77 16.75 3.13
N PRO A 22 -15.77 16.02 2.60
CA PRO A 22 -15.12 14.97 3.34
C PRO A 22 -14.38 15.51 4.58
N LEU A 23 -14.12 14.65 5.55
CA LEU A 23 -13.50 15.02 6.82
C LEU A 23 -12.07 15.58 6.67
N TYR A 24 -11.32 15.14 5.66
CA TYR A 24 -9.91 15.50 5.49
C TYR A 24 -9.67 17.01 5.29
N PRO A 25 -10.37 17.72 4.36
CA PRO A 25 -10.32 19.18 4.26
C PRO A 25 -10.60 19.93 5.58
N ILE A 26 -11.55 19.43 6.37
CA ILE A 26 -11.93 20.03 7.66
C ILE A 26 -10.79 19.85 8.66
N CYS A 27 -10.21 18.64 8.77
CA CYS A 27 -9.04 18.38 9.62
C CYS A 27 -7.81 19.20 9.20
N ARG A 28 -7.58 19.35 7.89
CA ARG A 28 -6.50 20.19 7.35
C ARG A 28 -6.67 21.66 7.73
N ALA A 29 -7.87 22.21 7.61
CA ALA A 29 -8.16 23.59 8.01
C ALA A 29 -7.95 23.80 9.53
N TRP A 30 -8.37 22.84 10.35
CA TRP A 30 -8.15 22.87 11.79
C TRP A 30 -6.65 22.85 12.16
N MET A 31 -5.84 22.03 11.48
CA MET A 31 -4.39 22.01 11.67
C MET A 31 -3.70 23.32 11.26
N GLN A 32 -4.23 24.03 10.26
CA GLN A 32 -3.70 25.33 9.82
C GLN A 32 -3.99 26.47 10.80
N ASN A 33 -5.06 26.36 11.61
CA ASN A 33 -5.47 27.35 12.62
C ASN A 33 -5.57 28.80 12.08
N GLN A 34 -6.12 28.95 10.87
CA GLN A 34 -6.32 30.26 10.23
C GLN A 34 -7.82 30.54 10.06
N PRO A 35 -8.51 31.03 11.10
CA PRO A 35 -9.98 31.16 11.09
C PRO A 35 -10.51 32.13 10.03
N HIS A 36 -9.69 33.08 9.55
CA HIS A 36 -10.09 34.05 8.53
C HIS A 36 -9.71 33.64 7.09
N ARG A 37 -9.00 32.52 6.91
CA ARG A 37 -8.63 32.05 5.59
C ARG A 37 -9.78 31.23 5.02
N ARG A 38 -10.48 31.78 4.01
CA ARG A 38 -11.47 31.02 3.25
C ARG A 38 -10.79 29.85 2.54
N VAL A 39 -11.16 28.63 2.91
CA VAL A 39 -10.66 27.42 2.24
C VAL A 39 -11.30 27.35 0.86
N LYS A 40 -10.52 27.56 -0.19
CA LYS A 40 -10.95 27.23 -1.54
C LYS A 40 -10.87 25.71 -1.66
N VAL A 41 -12.01 25.04 -1.53
CA VAL A 41 -12.12 23.62 -1.86
C VAL A 41 -11.99 23.53 -3.38
N GLU A 42 -10.77 23.42 -3.88
CA GLU A 42 -10.55 23.07 -5.27
C GLU A 42 -11.18 21.68 -5.48
N PRO A 43 -12.09 21.51 -6.45
CA PRO A 43 -12.61 20.18 -6.78
C PRO A 43 -11.41 19.30 -7.09
N ASP A 44 -11.43 18.10 -6.52
CA ASP A 44 -10.39 17.07 -6.51
C ASP A 44 -9.71 16.92 -7.87
N SER A 45 -8.75 17.81 -8.17
CA SER A 45 -7.91 17.73 -9.35
C SER A 45 -6.80 16.76 -8.98
N SER A 46 -7.17 15.49 -8.92
CA SER A 46 -6.22 14.42 -9.13
C SER A 46 -5.47 14.78 -10.42
N PRO A 47 -4.12 14.88 -10.40
CA PRO A 47 -3.37 15.24 -11.60
C PRO A 47 -3.69 14.20 -12.67
N GLN A 48 -4.49 14.60 -13.67
CA GLN A 48 -4.81 13.73 -14.79
C GLN A 48 -3.48 13.38 -15.48
N PRO A 49 -3.22 12.09 -15.77
CA PRO A 49 -2.06 11.72 -16.57
C PRO A 49 -2.16 12.42 -17.92
N LEU A 50 -1.09 13.11 -18.33
CA LEU A 50 -1.00 13.68 -19.67
C LEU A 50 -1.13 12.56 -20.72
N PRO A 51 -1.82 12.79 -21.86
CA PRO A 51 -1.94 11.79 -22.92
C PRO A 51 -0.56 11.37 -23.42
N ALA A 52 -0.32 10.06 -23.51
CA ALA A 52 0.91 9.51 -24.05
C ALA A 52 0.98 9.80 -25.56
N GLU A 53 2.03 10.51 -26.01
CA GLU A 53 2.28 10.68 -27.43
C GLU A 53 2.80 9.36 -28.05
N PRO A 54 2.35 9.01 -29.28
CA PRO A 54 2.85 7.83 -29.97
C PRO A 54 4.27 8.07 -30.48
N THR A 55 5.26 7.36 -29.94
CA THR A 55 6.64 7.39 -30.44
C THR A 55 6.76 6.62 -31.76
N PRO A 56 7.15 7.25 -32.89
CA PRO A 56 7.55 6.53 -34.08
C PRO A 56 8.98 5.97 -33.90
N GLY A 57 9.23 4.83 -34.53
CA GLY A 57 10.34 3.94 -34.21
C GLY A 57 11.76 4.39 -34.60
N THR A 58 12.69 3.59 -34.09
CA THR A 58 14.05 3.27 -34.58
C THR A 58 15.01 4.44 -34.85
N SER A 59 15.88 4.72 -33.88
CA SER A 59 17.26 5.15 -34.14
C SER A 59 18.13 4.87 -32.91
N SER A 60 19.41 4.60 -33.15
CA SER A 60 20.43 4.26 -32.16
C SER A 60 20.92 5.49 -31.38
N GLU A 61 20.00 6.29 -30.84
CA GLU A 61 20.30 7.38 -29.90
C GLU A 61 20.25 6.83 -28.46
N PRO A 62 20.97 7.43 -27.49
CA PRO A 62 20.83 7.04 -26.09
C PRO A 62 19.38 7.29 -25.66
N LYS A 63 18.61 6.21 -25.49
CA LYS A 63 17.20 6.27 -25.07
C LYS A 63 17.10 7.02 -23.73
N GLU A 64 16.67 8.28 -23.81
CA GLU A 64 16.32 9.09 -22.65
C GLU A 64 14.96 8.64 -22.15
N TYR A 65 14.87 8.33 -20.86
CA TYR A 65 13.63 7.87 -20.24
C TYR A 65 13.04 9.01 -19.43
N PHE A 66 11.89 9.52 -19.86
CA PHE A 66 11.12 10.55 -19.15
C PHE A 66 10.08 9.95 -18.19
N SER A 67 9.82 8.65 -18.31
CA SER A 67 8.96 7.88 -17.41
C SER A 67 9.38 6.40 -17.39
N LEU A 68 9.03 5.68 -16.33
CA LEU A 68 9.22 4.24 -16.25
C LEU A 68 8.04 3.52 -16.92
N PRO A 69 8.27 2.35 -17.54
CA PRO A 69 7.21 1.55 -18.13
C PRO A 69 6.21 1.11 -17.05
N ALA A 70 4.96 0.96 -17.44
CA ALA A 70 3.91 0.43 -16.57
C ALA A 70 4.28 -1.00 -16.13
N PRO A 71 3.97 -1.39 -14.88
CA PRO A 71 4.23 -2.75 -14.44
C PRO A 71 3.45 -3.74 -15.30
N ALA A 72 4.03 -4.92 -15.50
CA ALA A 72 3.32 -6.03 -16.14
C ALA A 72 1.96 -6.25 -15.44
N PRO A 73 0.89 -6.62 -16.17
CA PRO A 73 -0.41 -6.90 -15.57
C PRO A 73 -0.27 -7.93 -14.45
N GLY A 74 -1.13 -7.82 -13.45
CA GLY A 74 -1.09 -8.74 -12.31
C GLY A 74 -1.38 -10.13 -12.83
N GLN A 75 -0.47 -11.08 -12.60
CA GLN A 75 -0.80 -12.48 -12.77
C GLN A 75 -1.77 -12.84 -11.65
N GLU A 76 -3.05 -12.68 -11.93
CA GLU A 76 -4.12 -13.25 -11.12
C GLU A 76 -3.96 -14.77 -11.21
N GLU A 77 -3.50 -15.37 -10.12
CA GLU A 77 -3.46 -16.82 -10.04
C GLU A 77 -4.83 -17.30 -9.58
N THR A 78 -5.52 -18.00 -10.48
CA THR A 78 -6.69 -18.78 -10.11
C THR A 78 -6.19 -19.98 -9.30
N THR A 79 -6.51 -19.99 -8.02
CA THR A 79 -6.27 -21.13 -7.14
C THR A 79 -7.09 -22.34 -7.63
N THR A 80 -6.75 -23.55 -7.16
CA THR A 80 -7.47 -24.79 -7.50
C THR A 80 -8.96 -24.74 -7.16
N ASP A 81 -9.34 -23.87 -6.22
CA ASP A 81 -10.72 -23.67 -5.76
C ASP A 81 -11.46 -22.56 -6.55
N GLY A 82 -10.82 -21.98 -7.57
CA GLY A 82 -11.41 -20.95 -8.42
C GLY A 82 -11.32 -19.53 -7.86
N GLU A 83 -10.72 -19.31 -6.68
CA GLU A 83 -10.51 -17.98 -6.14
C GLU A 83 -9.32 -17.27 -6.81
N VAL A 84 -9.54 -16.01 -7.20
CA VAL A 84 -8.49 -15.10 -7.68
C VAL A 84 -7.66 -14.63 -6.49
N GLN A 85 -6.39 -15.04 -6.45
CA GLN A 85 -5.50 -14.68 -5.36
C GLN A 85 -4.67 -13.43 -5.70
N ASP A 86 -4.81 -12.36 -4.91
CA ASP A 86 -3.97 -11.17 -5.03
C ASP A 86 -2.54 -11.50 -4.56
N ARG A 87 -1.59 -11.56 -5.50
CA ARG A 87 -0.17 -11.77 -5.22
C ARG A 87 0.50 -10.68 -4.36
N ARG A 88 -0.17 -9.58 -4.04
CA ARG A 88 0.33 -8.60 -3.05
C ARG A 88 0.22 -9.11 -1.62
N VAL A 89 -0.66 -10.07 -1.37
CA VAL A 89 -0.89 -10.66 -0.06
C VAL A 89 -0.59 -12.16 -0.15
N PRO A 90 0.42 -12.68 0.57
CA PRO A 90 0.67 -14.11 0.55
C PRO A 90 -0.53 -14.85 1.15
N SER A 91 -0.89 -15.97 0.52
CA SER A 91 -1.87 -16.92 1.07
C SER A 91 -1.53 -17.24 2.54
N PRO A 92 -2.53 -17.30 3.45
CA PRO A 92 -2.28 -17.62 4.84
C PRO A 92 -1.56 -18.96 4.98
N VAL A 93 -0.68 -19.08 5.98
CA VAL A 93 -0.15 -20.40 6.35
C VAL A 93 -1.28 -21.13 7.07
N PRO A 94 -1.70 -22.34 6.60
CA PRO A 94 -2.78 -23.09 7.23
C PRO A 94 -2.56 -23.20 8.74
N GLN A 95 -3.62 -22.92 9.50
CA GLN A 95 -3.66 -23.20 10.92
C GLN A 95 -4.61 -24.39 11.11
N PRO A 96 -4.26 -25.34 11.99
CA PRO A 96 -5.27 -26.27 12.47
C PRO A 96 -6.40 -25.45 13.12
N ASP A 97 -7.64 -25.88 12.92
CA ASP A 97 -8.77 -25.32 13.64
C ASP A 97 -8.65 -25.72 15.11
N GLU A 98 -8.12 -24.81 15.92
CA GLU A 98 -8.00 -25.00 17.36
C GLU A 98 -9.19 -24.33 18.05
N GLU A 99 -10.01 -25.14 18.72
CA GLU A 99 -11.07 -24.62 19.58
C GLU A 99 -10.49 -24.08 20.89
N LEU A 100 -10.81 -22.83 21.22
CA LEU A 100 -10.44 -22.23 22.49
C LEU A 100 -11.27 -22.87 23.62
N ASN A 101 -10.69 -23.82 24.34
CA ASN A 101 -11.31 -24.42 25.52
C ASN A 101 -10.83 -23.73 26.81
N ILE A 102 -11.68 -22.84 27.36
CA ILE A 102 -11.40 -22.12 28.63
C ILE A 102 -11.39 -23.03 29.87
N HIS A 103 -11.86 -24.27 29.75
CA HIS A 103 -11.87 -25.28 30.81
C HIS A 103 -10.85 -26.40 30.57
N ALA A 104 -9.90 -26.20 29.65
CA ALA A 104 -8.85 -27.17 29.40
C ALA A 104 -8.01 -27.40 30.66
N ASP A 105 -7.71 -28.66 30.94
CA ASP A 105 -6.86 -29.05 32.04
C ASP A 105 -5.42 -28.54 31.82
N GLN A 106 -4.84 -27.90 32.83
CA GLN A 106 -3.51 -27.30 32.74
C GLN A 106 -2.42 -28.37 32.53
N ASP A 107 -2.65 -29.59 33.01
CA ASP A 107 -1.73 -30.73 32.83
C ASP A 107 -1.69 -31.25 31.38
N GLN A 108 -2.69 -30.88 30.56
CA GLN A 108 -2.73 -31.19 29.12
C GLN A 108 -2.07 -30.11 28.26
N ALA A 109 -1.63 -29.00 28.86
CA ALA A 109 -1.00 -27.92 28.12
C ALA A 109 0.38 -28.36 27.59
N PRO A 110 0.70 -28.08 26.32
CA PRO A 110 2.04 -28.34 25.79
C PRO A 110 3.08 -27.54 26.57
N ILE A 111 4.25 -28.16 26.74
CA ILE A 111 5.38 -27.56 27.45
C ILE A 111 5.83 -26.28 26.73
N GLN A 112 6.23 -25.26 27.48
CA GLN A 112 6.61 -23.94 26.97
C GLN A 112 7.62 -24.00 25.82
N GLU A 113 8.67 -24.83 25.94
CA GLU A 113 9.71 -24.96 24.91
C GLU A 113 9.16 -25.52 23.60
N THR A 114 8.26 -26.49 23.67
CA THR A 114 7.59 -27.08 22.50
C THR A 114 6.73 -26.03 21.80
N LEU A 115 5.94 -25.27 22.57
CA LEU A 115 5.08 -24.21 22.03
C LEU A 115 5.92 -23.12 21.33
N LEU A 116 7.00 -22.68 21.98
CA LEU A 116 7.92 -21.69 21.42
C LEU A 116 8.57 -22.19 20.11
N SER A 117 9.04 -23.44 20.10
CA SER A 117 9.63 -24.05 18.91
C SER A 117 8.65 -24.10 17.74
N ASN A 118 7.41 -24.55 17.98
CA ASN A 118 6.34 -24.60 16.98
C ASN A 118 6.04 -23.21 16.41
N HIS A 119 5.92 -22.19 17.27
CA HIS A 119 5.70 -20.82 16.83
C HIS A 119 6.88 -20.28 16.01
N LEU A 120 8.12 -20.54 16.42
CA LEU A 120 9.31 -20.12 15.67
C LEU A 120 9.36 -20.75 14.28
N GLN A 121 9.08 -22.05 14.17
CA GLN A 121 9.02 -22.75 12.89
C GLN A 121 7.93 -22.18 12.00
N ARG A 122 6.74 -21.92 12.55
CA ARG A 122 5.64 -21.30 11.81
C ARG A 122 5.99 -19.90 11.34
N TRP A 123 6.53 -19.05 12.21
CA TRP A 123 6.93 -17.68 11.85
C TRP A 123 8.05 -17.66 10.80
N LYS A 124 8.94 -18.66 10.79
CA LYS A 124 9.90 -18.84 9.69
C LYS A 124 9.17 -19.12 8.37
N LYS A 125 8.20 -20.04 8.35
CA LYS A 125 7.39 -20.34 7.15
C LYS A 125 6.62 -19.11 6.66
N VAL A 126 5.97 -18.38 7.57
CA VAL A 126 5.24 -17.15 7.25
C VAL A 126 6.19 -16.15 6.58
N ARG A 127 7.31 -15.80 7.23
CA ARG A 127 8.27 -14.84 6.65
C ARG A 127 8.84 -15.28 5.31
N GLN A 128 9.12 -16.58 5.15
CA GLN A 128 9.60 -17.12 3.88
C GLN A 128 8.57 -16.95 2.77
N LYS A 129 7.30 -17.27 3.03
CA LYS A 129 6.20 -17.09 2.08
C LYS A 129 6.02 -15.62 1.69
N TRP A 130 6.06 -14.70 2.66
CA TRP A 130 6.06 -13.26 2.40
C TRP A 130 7.21 -12.81 1.50
N LYS A 131 8.43 -13.31 1.75
CA LYS A 131 9.62 -12.99 0.96
C LYS A 131 9.47 -13.48 -0.49
N GLU A 132 9.03 -14.72 -0.67
CA GLU A 132 8.83 -15.33 -1.99
C GLU A 132 7.73 -14.61 -2.77
N THR A 133 6.55 -14.44 -2.18
CA THR A 133 5.42 -13.75 -2.81
C THR A 133 5.76 -12.29 -3.14
N SER A 134 6.46 -11.58 -2.24
CA SER A 134 6.95 -10.22 -2.52
C SER A 134 7.92 -10.21 -3.70
N GLY A 135 8.83 -11.17 -3.80
CA GLY A 135 9.76 -11.29 -4.92
C GLY A 135 9.03 -11.51 -6.25
N LEU A 136 8.04 -12.40 -6.26
CA LEU A 136 7.20 -12.66 -7.44
C LEU A 136 6.41 -11.40 -7.85
N ASN A 137 5.82 -10.68 -6.90
CA ASN A 137 5.10 -9.43 -7.16
C ASN A 137 6.04 -8.32 -7.66
N GLN A 138 7.25 -8.21 -7.10
CA GLN A 138 8.28 -7.27 -7.57
C GLN A 138 8.77 -7.58 -8.99
N GLY A 139 8.72 -8.84 -9.41
CA GLY A 139 9.04 -9.25 -10.79
C GLY A 139 8.25 -8.49 -11.86
N ARG A 140 7.07 -7.94 -11.52
CA ARG A 140 6.27 -7.08 -12.41
C ARG A 140 6.97 -5.80 -12.85
N TYR A 141 8.00 -5.37 -12.11
CA TYR A 141 8.80 -4.17 -12.37
C TYR A 141 10.18 -4.48 -12.96
N ALA A 142 10.41 -5.71 -13.47
CA ALA A 142 11.72 -6.13 -13.96
C ALA A 142 12.28 -5.22 -15.09
N GLU A 143 11.41 -4.77 -15.99
CA GLU A 143 11.80 -3.84 -17.06
C GLU A 143 12.23 -2.48 -16.50
N SER A 144 11.41 -1.89 -15.61
CA SER A 144 11.73 -0.63 -14.94
C SER A 144 13.04 -0.73 -14.14
N MET A 145 13.28 -1.86 -13.47
CA MET A 145 14.50 -2.11 -12.70
C MET A 145 15.73 -2.19 -13.61
N THR A 146 15.60 -2.81 -14.79
CA THR A 146 16.67 -2.84 -15.81
C THR A 146 17.04 -1.43 -16.26
N ILE A 147 16.05 -0.57 -16.50
CA ILE A 147 16.26 0.82 -16.89
C ILE A 147 17.04 1.58 -15.80
N LEU A 148 16.57 1.50 -14.56
CA LEU A 148 17.21 2.17 -13.42
C LEU A 148 18.64 1.68 -13.19
N LYS A 149 18.89 0.37 -13.33
CA LYS A 149 20.22 -0.20 -13.20
C LYS A 149 21.18 0.33 -14.29
N ASN A 150 20.73 0.37 -15.54
CA ASN A 150 21.52 0.92 -16.65
C ASN A 150 21.83 2.41 -16.45
N MET A 151 20.89 3.19 -15.90
CA MET A 151 21.14 4.60 -15.56
C MET A 151 22.20 4.72 -14.47
N TYR A 152 22.07 3.96 -13.39
CA TYR A 152 23.01 3.97 -12.28
C TYR A 152 24.43 3.59 -12.73
N ASP A 153 24.56 2.49 -13.47
CA ASP A 153 25.85 1.98 -13.96
C ASP A 153 26.54 2.95 -14.93
N ARG A 154 25.77 3.79 -15.64
CA ARG A 154 26.30 4.88 -16.47
C ARG A 154 26.84 6.05 -15.65
N THR A 155 26.23 6.37 -14.52
CA THR A 155 26.64 7.50 -13.67
C THR A 155 27.84 7.20 -12.77
N VAL A 156 28.11 5.92 -12.51
CA VAL A 156 29.21 5.48 -11.64
C VAL A 156 30.52 5.24 -12.42
N ARG A 157 30.48 5.25 -13.76
CA ARG A 157 31.68 5.31 -14.60
C ARG A 157 32.18 6.74 -14.76
#